data_AF-A0AAE0F429-F1
#
_entry.id   AF-A0AAE0F429-F1
#
_cell.length_a   1.000
_cell.length_b   1.000
_cell.length_c   1.000
_cell.angle_alpha   90.00
_cell.angle_beta   90.00
_cell.angle_gamma   90.00
#
_symmetry.space_group_name_H-M   'P 1'
#
loop_
_entity.id
_entity.type
_entity.pdbx_description
1 polymer ?
#
loop_
_entity_poly.entity_id
_entity_poly.type
_entity_poly.pdbx_seq_one_letter_code
_entity_poly.pdbx_strand_id
1 'polypeptide(L)'
;MAKKSCENAVIEEAIATKDSGAATGGVVQLHVSGDAAWPNRGSGRSYASFCGMFVLVGALRKSILSASIFDKMCFTCEHAEKQKRQAPKHDCWRGARGIFCEDNPDWRGSSKAMEAEGAVMCVKGIGAYTFCEPCDFSKARVSKFASDEDPPT
;
A
#
# COMPACT_ATOMS: atom_id res chain seq x y z
N MET A 1 5.06 14.21 2.32
CA MET A 1 4.57 14.45 3.70
C MET A 1 3.82 13.23 4.24
N ALA A 2 2.82 12.70 3.53
CA ALA A 2 2.07 11.50 3.94
C ALA A 2 2.94 10.22 4.13
N LYS A 3 3.89 9.93 3.22
CA LYS A 3 4.78 8.77 3.33
C LYS A 3 5.57 8.70 4.65
N LYS A 4 6.27 9.79 5.00
CA LYS A 4 7.01 9.90 6.27
C LYS A 4 6.11 9.77 7.51
N SER A 5 4.88 10.28 7.41
CA SER A 5 3.90 10.16 8.49
C SER A 5 3.49 8.70 8.72
N CYS A 6 3.23 7.96 7.64
CA CYS A 6 2.91 6.54 7.70
C CYS A 6 4.10 5.69 8.17
N GLU A 7 5.32 6.00 7.73
CA GLU A 7 6.56 5.35 8.21
C GLU A 7 6.70 5.46 9.73
N ASN A 8 6.51 6.67 10.27
CA ASN A 8 6.56 6.89 11.73
C ASN A 8 5.42 6.16 12.45
N ALA A 9 4.21 6.18 11.88
CA ALA A 9 3.06 5.49 12.46
C ALA A 9 3.28 3.96 12.56
N VAL A 10 3.94 3.36 11.58
CA VAL A 10 4.33 1.95 11.59
C VAL A 10 5.34 1.66 12.71
N ILE A 11 6.34 2.51 12.88
CA ILE A 11 7.35 2.35 13.95
C ILE A 11 6.67 2.45 15.32
N GLU A 12 5.82 3.45 15.53
CA GLU A 12 5.09 3.63 16.79
C GLU A 12 4.16 2.45 17.09
N GLU A 13 3.47 1.91 16.08
CA GLU A 13 2.62 0.72 16.23
C GLU A 13 3.46 -0.52 16.60
N ALA A 14 4.64 -0.68 15.99
CA ALA A 14 5.54 -1.79 16.30
C ALA A 14 6.09 -1.71 17.73
N ILE A 15 6.46 -0.51 18.19
CA ILE A 15 6.87 -0.30 19.58
C ILE A 15 5.72 -0.63 20.53
N ALA A 16 4.51 -0.11 20.29
CA ALA A 16 3.35 -0.40 21.12
C ALA A 16 3.01 -1.90 21.17
N THR A 17 3.19 -2.62 20.05
CA THR A 17 2.96 -4.06 19.96
C THR A 17 4.03 -4.86 20.71
N LYS A 18 5.28 -4.40 20.70
CA LYS A 18 6.36 -4.98 21.51
C LYS A 18 6.05 -4.78 23.00
N ASP A 19 5.67 -3.58 23.39
CA ASP A 19 5.40 -3.22 24.79
C ASP A 19 4.17 -3.95 25.35
N SER A 20 3.20 -4.32 24.50
CA SER A 20 2.07 -5.18 24.90
C SER A 20 2.44 -6.66 25.08
N GLY A 21 3.70 -7.04 24.86
CA GLY A 21 4.18 -8.42 25.00
C GLY A 21 3.85 -9.34 23.82
N ALA A 22 3.41 -8.79 22.68
CA ALA A 22 2.99 -9.56 21.50
C ALA A 22 4.16 -9.84 20.52
N ALA A 23 5.39 -9.92 21.03
CA ALA A 23 6.56 -10.29 20.24
C ALA A 23 6.82 -11.79 20.37
N THR A 24 6.79 -12.52 19.25
CA THR A 24 7.07 -13.96 19.22
C THR A 24 8.37 -14.20 18.45
N GLY A 25 9.39 -14.78 19.10
CA GLY A 25 10.63 -15.17 18.42
C GLY A 25 11.42 -14.00 17.79
N GLY A 26 11.40 -12.81 18.40
CA GLY A 26 12.06 -11.62 17.86
C GLY A 26 11.29 -10.91 16.73
N VAL A 27 10.13 -11.43 16.35
CA VAL A 27 9.23 -10.82 15.35
C VAL A 27 8.08 -10.12 16.05
N VAL A 28 7.83 -8.87 15.68
CA VAL A 28 6.67 -8.11 16.15
C VAL A 28 5.53 -8.31 15.16
N GLN A 29 4.44 -8.96 15.61
CA GLN A 29 3.27 -9.21 14.77
C GLN A 29 2.29 -8.05 14.87
N LEU A 30 2.28 -7.18 13.86
CA LEU A 30 1.33 -6.07 13.81
C LEU A 30 -0.07 -6.58 13.54
N HIS A 31 -0.99 -6.33 14.47
CA HIS A 31 -2.41 -6.50 14.22
C HIS A 31 -2.94 -5.27 13.50
N VAL A 32 -3.62 -5.50 12.38
CA VAL A 32 -4.08 -4.43 11.50
C VAL A 32 -5.52 -4.68 11.05
N SER A 33 -6.25 -3.59 10.81
CA SER A 33 -7.55 -3.59 10.15
C SER A 33 -7.45 -2.87 8.81
N GLY A 34 -8.08 -3.39 7.78
CA GLY A 34 -8.21 -2.73 6.48
C GLY A 34 -9.58 -2.11 6.30
N ASP A 35 -9.64 -0.94 5.66
CA ASP A 35 -10.88 -0.37 5.14
C ASP A 35 -10.67 0.14 3.71
N ALA A 36 -11.73 0.14 2.92
CA ALA A 36 -11.69 0.54 1.53
C ALA A 36 -12.83 1.49 1.20
N ALA A 37 -12.53 2.48 0.35
CA ALA A 37 -13.46 3.48 -0.14
C ALA A 37 -13.49 3.51 -1.66
N TRP A 38 -14.65 3.18 -2.22
CA TRP A 38 -14.94 3.27 -3.66
C TRP A 38 -16.08 4.26 -3.87
N PRO A 39 -15.95 5.30 -4.70
CA PRO A 39 -17.03 6.27 -4.92
C PRO A 39 -18.28 5.63 -5.53
N ASN A 40 -18.11 4.62 -6.38
CA ASN A 40 -19.20 3.89 -7.00
C ASN A 40 -19.24 2.45 -6.44
N ARG A 41 -19.65 2.31 -5.17
CA ARG A 41 -20.10 1.03 -4.63
C ARG A 41 -21.50 0.78 -5.19
N GLY A 42 -21.60 0.38 -6.46
CA GLY A 42 -22.91 0.11 -7.04
C GLY A 42 -23.60 -0.93 -6.18
N SER A 43 -24.78 -0.57 -5.66
CA SER A 43 -25.63 -1.43 -4.85
C SER A 43 -25.92 -2.74 -5.61
N GLY A 44 -25.12 -3.77 -5.30
CA GLY A 44 -25.29 -5.15 -5.73
C GLY A 44 -25.04 -5.50 -7.20
N ARG A 45 -24.98 -4.55 -8.15
CA ARG A 45 -24.99 -4.90 -9.60
C ARG A 45 -23.99 -4.21 -10.52
N SER A 46 -23.30 -3.15 -10.10
CA SER A 46 -22.33 -2.46 -10.97
C SER A 46 -21.07 -2.07 -10.20
N TYR A 47 -19.95 -2.71 -10.52
CA TYR A 47 -18.63 -2.40 -9.96
C TYR A 47 -17.85 -1.61 -11.01
N ALA A 48 -18.20 -0.33 -11.15
CA ALA A 48 -17.67 0.57 -12.18
C ALA A 48 -16.94 1.79 -11.58
N SER A 49 -16.31 1.64 -10.42
CA SER A 49 -15.48 2.71 -9.85
C SER A 49 -14.23 2.93 -10.71
N PHE A 50 -14.03 4.17 -11.14
CA PHE A 50 -12.82 4.62 -11.84
C PHE A 50 -11.66 4.87 -10.88
N CYS A 51 -11.96 5.21 -9.63
CA CYS A 51 -10.94 5.42 -8.61
C CYS A 51 -11.37 4.80 -7.27
N GLY A 52 -10.43 4.77 -6.34
CA GLY A 52 -10.73 4.58 -4.93
C GLY A 52 -9.48 4.33 -4.11
N MET A 53 -9.69 3.92 -2.87
CA MET A 53 -8.63 3.86 -1.88
C MET A 53 -8.81 2.66 -0.96
N PHE A 54 -7.69 2.10 -0.53
CA PHE A 54 -7.59 1.15 0.57
C PHE A 54 -6.68 1.74 1.64
N VAL A 55 -7.04 1.62 2.91
CA VAL A 55 -6.24 2.05 4.05
C VAL A 55 -6.02 0.88 5.00
N LEU A 56 -4.83 0.82 5.57
CA LEU A 56 -4.47 -0.13 6.61
C LEU A 56 -4.23 0.65 7.92
N VAL A 57 -4.90 0.22 8.98
CA VAL A 57 -4.95 0.90 10.26
C VAL A 57 -4.41 -0.02 11.36
N GLY A 58 -3.54 0.49 12.21
CA GLY A 58 -2.96 -0.25 13.34
C GLY A 58 -3.99 -0.53 14.44
N ALA A 59 -3.94 -1.70 15.06
CA ALA A 59 -4.88 -2.09 16.09
C ALA A 59 -4.68 -1.36 17.43
N LEU A 60 -3.46 -0.96 17.78
CA LEU A 60 -3.14 -0.33 19.06
C LEU A 60 -3.22 1.19 18.99
N ARG A 61 -2.48 1.81 18.06
CA ARG A 61 -2.43 3.28 17.91
C ARG A 61 -3.56 3.84 17.07
N LYS A 62 -4.32 2.98 16.36
CA LYS A 62 -5.42 3.37 15.46
C LYS A 62 -4.99 4.36 14.37
N SER A 63 -3.70 4.40 14.05
CA SER A 63 -3.11 5.26 13.03
C SER A 63 -3.12 4.57 11.66
N ILE A 64 -3.13 5.37 10.59
CA ILE A 64 -3.00 4.86 9.22
C ILE A 64 -1.54 4.46 8.97
N LEU A 65 -1.32 3.17 8.84
CA LEU A 65 0.01 2.58 8.60
C LEU A 65 0.38 2.61 7.13
N SER A 66 -0.60 2.42 6.25
CA SER A 66 -0.40 2.42 4.80
C SER A 66 -1.70 2.73 4.08
N ALA A 67 -1.61 3.29 2.89
CA ALA A 67 -2.75 3.46 2.01
C ALA A 67 -2.35 3.19 0.57
N SER A 68 -3.32 2.68 -0.20
CA SER A 68 -3.20 2.48 -1.64
C SER A 68 -4.32 3.24 -2.34
N ILE A 69 -3.96 4.01 -3.36
CA ILE A 69 -4.90 4.81 -4.16
C ILE A 69 -4.89 4.23 -5.57
N PHE A 70 -6.09 4.08 -6.12
CA PHE A 70 -6.31 3.62 -7.47
C PHE A 70 -6.96 4.73 -8.29
N ASP A 71 -6.45 4.94 -9.49
CA ASP A 71 -7.14 5.72 -10.51
C ASP A 71 -6.98 5.04 -11.87
N LYS A 72 -8.09 4.80 -12.58
CA LYS A 72 -8.07 4.25 -13.94
C LYS A 72 -7.86 5.33 -14.99
N MET A 73 -8.06 6.59 -14.62
CA MET A 73 -8.07 7.72 -15.53
C MET A 73 -6.96 8.70 -15.17
N CYS A 74 -6.37 9.31 -16.18
CA CYS A 74 -5.50 10.46 -15.99
C CYS A 74 -5.73 11.40 -17.17
N PHE A 75 -6.16 12.63 -16.86
CA PHE A 75 -6.51 13.62 -17.86
C PHE A 75 -5.35 13.88 -18.84
N THR A 76 -4.12 14.03 -18.32
CA THR A 76 -2.92 14.27 -19.14
C THR A 76 -2.66 13.12 -20.12
N CYS A 77 -2.80 11.88 -19.66
CA CYS A 77 -2.65 10.68 -20.49
C CYS A 77 -3.77 10.57 -21.51
N GLU A 78 -5.04 10.71 -21.10
CA GLU A 78 -6.19 10.62 -22.01
C GLU A 78 -6.16 11.69 -23.08
N HIS A 79 -5.78 12.92 -22.71
CA HIS A 79 -5.69 14.02 -23.65
C HIS A 79 -4.54 13.79 -24.65
N ALA A 80 -3.40 13.25 -24.22
CA ALA A 80 -2.31 12.88 -25.13
C ALA A 80 -2.72 11.74 -26.08
N GLU A 81 -3.41 10.72 -25.58
CA GLU A 81 -3.94 9.59 -26.35
C GLU A 81 -4.94 10.05 -27.42
N LYS A 82 -5.90 10.92 -27.05
CA LYS A 82 -6.87 11.53 -27.99
C LYS A 82 -6.19 12.33 -29.09
N GLN A 83 -5.06 12.95 -28.78
CA GLN A 83 -4.26 13.75 -29.72
C GLN A 83 -3.20 12.93 -30.47
N LYS A 84 -3.19 11.60 -30.30
CA LYS A 84 -2.19 10.68 -30.89
C LYS A 84 -0.74 11.12 -30.64
N ARG A 85 -0.48 11.67 -29.45
CA ARG A 85 0.85 12.14 -29.01
C ARG A 85 1.29 11.44 -27.74
N GLN A 86 2.59 11.47 -27.47
CA GLN A 86 3.12 10.99 -26.20
C GLN A 86 2.75 11.98 -25.07
N ALA A 87 2.34 11.44 -23.93
CA ALA A 87 2.03 12.26 -22.76
C ALA A 87 3.30 12.95 -22.24
N PRO A 88 3.24 14.25 -21.88
CA PRO A 88 4.36 14.91 -21.24
C PRO A 88 4.66 14.25 -19.88
N LYS A 89 5.90 14.37 -19.40
CA LYS A 89 6.29 13.91 -18.06
C LYS A 89 5.43 14.62 -17.01
N HIS A 90 4.73 13.87 -16.18
CA HIS A 90 3.86 14.39 -15.12
C HIS A 90 3.68 13.34 -14.01
N ASP A 91 3.12 13.76 -12.87
CA ASP A 91 2.73 12.86 -11.78
C ASP A 91 1.45 12.11 -12.16
N CYS A 92 1.61 11.01 -12.91
CA CYS A 92 0.48 10.25 -13.42
C CYS A 92 -0.17 9.40 -12.33
N TRP A 93 -1.40 9.68 -11.92
CA TRP A 93 -2.10 8.85 -10.92
C TRP A 93 -2.80 7.64 -11.53
N ARG A 94 -2.79 7.51 -12.86
CA ARG A 94 -3.30 6.32 -13.55
C ARG A 94 -2.50 5.11 -13.12
N GLY A 95 -3.17 4.14 -12.52
CA GLY A 95 -2.51 3.00 -11.92
C GLY A 95 -2.91 2.77 -10.48
N ALA A 96 -2.18 1.85 -9.89
CA ALA A 96 -2.29 1.52 -8.49
C ALA A 96 -1.04 2.03 -7.79
N ARG A 97 -1.21 2.93 -6.82
CA ARG A 97 -0.11 3.49 -6.03
C ARG A 97 -0.31 3.19 -4.57
N GLY A 98 0.64 2.46 -3.98
CA GLY A 98 0.81 2.45 -2.53
C GLY A 98 1.58 3.70 -2.07
N ILE A 99 1.33 4.19 -0.86
CA ILE A 99 2.19 5.22 -0.21
C ILE A 99 3.67 4.78 -0.17
N PHE A 100 3.93 3.49 -0.35
CA PHE A 100 5.25 2.86 -0.37
C PHE A 100 5.64 2.19 -1.71
N CYS A 101 4.75 2.14 -2.70
CA CYS A 101 5.04 1.54 -4.01
C CYS A 101 5.35 2.66 -5.02
N GLU A 102 6.62 2.79 -5.40
CA GLU A 102 7.09 3.82 -6.34
C GLU A 102 6.80 3.45 -7.80
N ASP A 103 6.58 2.17 -8.08
CA ASP A 103 6.25 1.66 -9.41
C ASP A 103 4.73 1.75 -9.64
N ASN A 104 4.35 2.53 -10.65
CA ASN A 104 2.96 2.80 -10.99
C ASN A 104 2.59 2.10 -12.31
N PRO A 105 2.28 0.79 -12.29
CA PRO A 105 1.78 0.11 -13.47
C PRO A 105 0.37 0.63 -13.82
N ASP A 106 0.10 0.77 -15.11
CA ASP A 106 -1.25 1.02 -15.64
C ASP A 106 -2.23 -0.02 -15.06
N TRP A 107 -3.09 0.41 -14.13
CA TRP A 107 -4.04 -0.47 -13.47
C TRP A 107 -5.24 -0.70 -14.38
N ARG A 108 -5.33 -1.91 -14.94
CA ARG A 108 -6.41 -2.32 -15.87
C ARG A 108 -7.39 -3.31 -15.25
N GLY A 109 -7.27 -3.55 -13.94
CA GLY A 109 -8.13 -4.47 -13.21
C GLY A 109 -9.58 -4.01 -13.08
N SER A 110 -10.44 -4.95 -12.70
CA SER A 110 -11.84 -4.65 -12.37
C SER A 110 -11.92 -3.84 -11.08
N SER A 111 -13.02 -3.11 -10.88
CA SER A 111 -13.21 -2.37 -9.62
C SER A 111 -13.43 -3.28 -8.41
N LYS A 112 -13.75 -4.57 -8.63
CA LYS A 112 -13.74 -5.60 -7.58
C LYS A 112 -12.32 -5.98 -7.15
N ALA A 113 -11.39 -6.05 -8.10
CA ALA A 113 -10.01 -6.44 -7.83
C ALA A 113 -9.25 -5.38 -7.02
N MET A 114 -9.68 -4.11 -7.08
CA MET A 114 -9.05 -3.01 -6.34
C MET A 114 -9.01 -3.23 -4.83
N GLU A 115 -9.97 -3.94 -4.25
CA GLU A 115 -10.02 -4.20 -2.81
C GLU A 115 -8.95 -5.21 -2.38
N ALA A 116 -8.92 -6.38 -3.03
CA ALA A 116 -7.92 -7.40 -2.76
C ALA A 116 -6.51 -6.89 -3.07
N GLU A 117 -6.34 -6.18 -4.18
CA GLU A 117 -5.04 -5.65 -4.55
C GLU A 117 -4.59 -4.50 -3.65
N GLY A 118 -5.52 -3.66 -3.20
CA GLY A 118 -5.26 -2.57 -2.27
C GLY A 118 -4.77 -3.09 -0.93
N ALA A 119 -5.36 -4.17 -0.45
CA ALA A 119 -4.90 -4.87 0.74
C ALA A 119 -3.46 -5.40 0.58
N VAL A 120 -3.18 -6.10 -0.52
CA VAL A 120 -1.84 -6.65 -0.82
C VAL A 120 -0.80 -5.54 -0.94
N MET A 121 -1.10 -4.45 -1.65
CA MET A 121 -0.17 -3.32 -1.78
C MET A 121 0.09 -2.63 -0.45
N CYS A 122 -0.94 -2.44 0.38
CA CYS A 122 -0.76 -1.85 1.70
C CYS A 122 0.16 -2.71 2.59
N VAL A 123 -0.03 -4.02 2.60
CA VAL A 123 0.81 -4.97 3.36
C VAL A 123 2.24 -4.99 2.83
N LYS A 124 2.42 -5.09 1.50
CA LYS A 124 3.75 -5.04 0.87
C LYS A 124 4.46 -3.72 1.15
N GLY A 125 3.70 -2.62 1.23
CA GLY A 125 4.22 -1.29 1.48
C GLY A 125 4.80 -1.08 2.88
N ILE A 126 4.23 -1.75 3.88
CA ILE A 126 4.77 -1.73 5.25
C ILE A 126 6.05 -2.57 5.31
N GLY A 127 6.13 -3.66 4.53
CA GLY A 127 7.26 -4.58 4.54
C GLY A 127 7.37 -5.37 5.85
N ALA A 128 8.22 -6.39 5.87
CA ALA A 128 8.51 -7.13 7.10
C ALA A 128 9.54 -6.35 7.93
N TYR A 129 9.17 -5.96 9.15
CA TYR A 129 10.10 -5.40 10.13
C TYR A 129 10.64 -6.54 10.98
N THR A 130 11.86 -6.96 10.68
CA THR A 130 12.61 -7.87 11.55
C THR A 130 13.40 -7.05 12.55
N PHE A 131 13.12 -7.23 13.84
CA PHE A 131 13.91 -6.64 14.93
C PHE A 131 15.02 -7.62 15.31
N CYS A 132 16.27 -7.27 15.00
CA CYS A 132 17.43 -8.03 15.45
C CYS A 132 17.89 -7.47 16.80
N GLU A 133 17.77 -8.23 17.88
CA GLU A 133 18.48 -7.89 19.12
C GLU A 133 19.95 -8.33 19.02
N PRO A 134 20.94 -7.52 19.48
CA PRO A 134 20.81 -6.41 20.43
C PRO A 134 21.10 -4.99 19.87
N CYS A 135 21.00 -4.74 18.57
CA CYS A 135 21.52 -3.47 17.99
C CYS A 135 20.45 -2.53 17.42
N ASP A 136 20.20 -1.46 18.17
CA ASP A 136 19.91 -0.10 17.70
C ASP A 136 18.59 0.11 16.92
N PHE A 137 17.63 0.76 17.59
CA PHE A 137 16.31 1.14 17.06
C PHE A 137 16.36 1.99 15.77
N SER A 138 17.50 2.59 15.46
CA SER A 138 17.72 3.32 14.21
C SER A 138 17.88 2.43 12.97
N LYS A 139 17.95 1.09 13.14
CA LYS A 139 18.24 0.12 12.08
C LYS A 139 17.13 -0.89 11.82
N ALA A 140 15.87 -0.53 12.08
CA ALA A 140 14.74 -1.31 11.59
C ALA A 140 14.87 -1.49 10.06
N ARG A 141 15.30 -2.68 9.64
CA ARG A 141 15.43 -3.01 8.22
C ARG A 141 14.07 -3.48 7.74
N VAL A 142 13.53 -2.77 6.76
CA VAL A 142 12.49 -3.28 5.88
C VAL A 142 13.15 -4.41 5.08
N SER A 143 12.92 -5.66 5.46
CA SER A 143 13.23 -6.75 4.53
C SER A 143 12.17 -6.69 3.44
N LYS A 144 12.59 -6.33 2.21
CA LYS A 144 11.76 -6.53 1.02
C LYS A 144 11.36 -8.00 1.02
N PHE A 145 10.06 -8.29 0.87
CA PHE A 145 9.62 -9.62 0.49
C PHE A 145 10.43 -10.03 -0.74
N ALA A 146 11.22 -11.09 -0.63
CA ALA A 146 11.78 -11.74 -1.80
C ALA A 146 10.59 -12.10 -2.67
N SER A 147 10.48 -11.47 -3.85
CA SER A 147 9.69 -12.05 -4.92
C SER A 147 10.26 -13.44 -5.16
N ASP A 148 9.38 -14.44 -5.13
CA ASP A 148 9.73 -15.84 -5.39
C ASP A 148 10.71 -15.91 -6.57
N GLU A 149 11.90 -16.48 -6.32
CA GLU A 149 12.91 -16.66 -7.34
C GLU A 149 12.34 -17.51 -8.47
N ASP A 150 12.62 -17.08 -9.71
CA ASP A 150 12.30 -17.84 -10.92
C ASP A 150 12.81 -19.29 -10.79
N PRO A 151 12.05 -20.29 -11.25
CA PRO A 151 12.48 -21.68 -11.16
C PRO A 151 13.80 -21.89 -11.91
N PRO A 152 14.73 -22.69 -11.36
CA PRO A 152 16.02 -22.94 -12.00
C PRO A 152 15.80 -23.54 -13.40
N THR A 153 16.49 -22.96 -14.38
CA THR A 153 16.60 -23.45 -15.76
C THR A 153 17.54 -24.65 -15.86
#